data_AF-A0A846E595-F1
#
_entry.id   AF-A0A846E595-F1
#
_cell.length_a   1.000
_cell.length_b   1.000
_cell.length_c   1.000
_cell.angle_alpha   90.00
_cell.angle_beta   90.00
_cell.angle_gamma   90.00
#
_symmetry.space_group_name_H-M   'P 1'
#
loop_
_entity.id
_entity.type
_entity.pdbx_description
1 polymer ?
#
loop_
_entity_poly.entity_id
_entity_poly.type
_entity_poly.pdbx_seq_one_letter_code
_entity_poly.pdbx_strand_id
1 'polypeptide(L)'
;DKVLEAVIALSPLLGLLGTVLGLISSLRSIQISDLGTASTTGVTLGIGESLISTAVGLVVAIISLAFYRLFQAFWFNRVRVFRKAGSQLEVIYRQRWSEEQNNAEPPKANEPVTAKMDPLETPKKELS
;
A
#
# COMPACT_ATOMS: atom_id res chain seq x y z
N ASP A 1 -2.62 -3.95 2.13
CA ASP A 1 -1.91 -2.74 2.63
C ASP A 1 -2.43 -2.23 3.97
N LYS A 2 -3.74 -1.94 4.10
CA LYS A 2 -4.36 -1.36 5.31
C LYS A 2 -4.12 -2.14 6.62
N VAL A 3 -3.98 -3.47 6.55
CA VAL A 3 -3.86 -4.33 7.75
C VAL A 3 -2.53 -4.11 8.48
N LEU A 4 -1.40 -4.06 7.77
CA LEU A 4 -0.10 -3.79 8.42
C LEU A 4 -0.03 -2.36 8.97
N GLU A 5 -0.58 -1.40 8.22
CA GLU A 5 -0.68 0.00 8.65
C GLU A 5 -1.50 0.12 9.96
N ALA A 6 -2.63 -0.60 10.03
CA ALA A 6 -3.44 -0.67 11.25
C ALA A 6 -2.67 -1.30 12.42
N VAL A 7 -1.93 -2.39 12.19
CA VAL A 7 -1.12 -3.04 13.24
C VAL A 7 -0.02 -2.11 13.76
N ILE A 8 0.66 -1.36 12.87
CA ILE A 8 1.70 -0.39 13.26
C ILE A 8 1.11 0.72 14.14
N ALA A 9 -0.08 1.21 13.80
CA ALA A 9 -0.75 2.27 14.55
C ALA A 9 -1.36 1.76 15.88
N LEU A 10 -1.91 0.55 15.91
CA LEU A 10 -2.61 -0.01 17.07
C LEU A 10 -1.67 -0.64 18.10
N SER A 11 -0.51 -1.18 17.69
CA SER A 11 0.42 -1.87 18.61
C SER A 11 0.91 -0.99 19.78
N PRO A 12 1.31 0.28 19.57
CA PRO A 12 1.68 1.17 20.67
C PRO A 12 0.50 1.52 21.59
N LEU A 13 -0.71 1.67 21.02
CA LEU A 13 -1.93 1.95 21.78
C LEU A 13 -2.31 0.78 22.70
N LEU A 14 -2.14 -0.47 22.23
CA LEU A 14 -2.33 -1.67 23.04
C LEU A 14 -1.29 -1.79 24.17
N GLY A 15 -0.03 -1.42 23.91
CA GLY A 15 1.01 -1.36 24.94
C GLY A 15 0.69 -0.36 26.05
N LEU A 16 0.18 0.83 25.68
CA LEU A 16 -0.31 1.84 26.62
C LEU A 16 -1.54 1.35 27.40
N LEU A 17 -2.49 0.67 26.75
CA LEU A 17 -3.64 0.09 27.45
C LEU A 17 -3.19 -0.91 28.54
N GLY A 18 -2.18 -1.74 28.25
CA GLY A 18 -1.60 -2.65 29.23
C GLY A 18 -0.97 -1.94 30.45
N THR A 19 -0.39 -0.75 30.27
CA THR A 19 0.11 0.03 31.42
C THR A 19 -1.00 0.54 32.29
N VAL A 20 -2.10 1.00 31.70
CA VAL A 20 -3.26 1.48 32.45
C VAL A 20 -3.86 0.33 33.26
N LEU A 21 -3.99 -0.86 32.67
CA LEU A 21 -4.50 -2.04 33.37
C LEU A 21 -3.57 -2.51 34.52
N GLY A 22 -2.26 -2.52 34.30
CA GLY A 22 -1.28 -2.89 35.33
C GLY A 22 -1.26 -1.90 36.50
N LEU A 23 -1.34 -0.61 36.21
CA LEU A 23 -1.48 0.44 37.25
C LEU A 23 -2.79 0.31 38.02
N ILE A 24 -3.93 0.05 37.35
CA ILE A 24 -5.21 -0.21 38.02
C ILE A 24 -5.11 -1.43 38.96
N SER A 25 -4.42 -2.50 38.53
CA SER A 25 -4.19 -3.69 39.35
C SER A 25 -3.33 -3.39 40.59
N SER A 26 -2.25 -2.60 40.44
CA SER A 26 -1.43 -2.13 41.56
C SER A 26 -2.20 -1.24 42.54
N LEU A 27 -3.06 -0.35 42.05
CA LEU A 27 -3.87 0.51 42.92
C LEU A 27 -4.97 -0.27 43.64
N ARG A 28 -5.53 -1.29 42.99
CA ARG A 28 -6.50 -2.21 43.62
C ARG A 28 -5.85 -3.08 44.69
N SER A 29 -4.60 -3.52 44.50
CA SER A 29 -3.89 -4.33 45.52
C SER A 29 -3.59 -3.53 46.79
N ILE A 30 -3.30 -2.22 46.68
CA ILE A 30 -3.21 -1.31 47.84
C ILE A 30 -4.54 -1.25 48.61
N GLN A 31 -5.67 -1.09 47.92
CA GLN A 31 -6.98 -0.98 48.58
C GLN A 31 -7.40 -2.25 49.34
N ILE A 32 -6.90 -3.41 48.91
CA ILE A 32 -7.20 -4.71 49.51
C ILE A 32 -6.22 -5.06 50.64
N SER A 33 -4.96 -4.61 50.55
CA SER A 33 -3.95 -4.76 51.61
C SER A 33 -3.92 -3.54 52.51
N ASP A 34 -4.73 -3.58 53.57
CA ASP A 34 -4.77 -2.60 54.65
C ASP A 34 -3.38 -2.38 55.28
N LEU A 35 -2.92 -1.12 55.28
CA LEU A 35 -1.85 -0.42 56.03
C LEU A 35 -0.52 -1.12 56.42
N GLY A 36 -0.23 -2.32 55.95
CA GLY A 36 1.01 -3.05 56.21
C GLY A 36 1.98 -3.01 55.04
N THR A 37 3.28 -3.10 55.33
CA THR A 37 4.44 -3.13 54.43
C THR A 37 4.35 -4.06 53.20
N ALA A 38 3.36 -4.96 53.14
CA ALA A 38 3.04 -5.78 51.98
C ALA A 38 2.48 -4.99 50.78
N SER A 39 1.85 -3.83 51.02
CA SER A 39 1.28 -2.97 49.97
C SER A 39 2.35 -2.42 49.02
N THR A 40 3.56 -2.13 49.50
CA THR A 40 4.66 -1.58 48.69
C THR A 40 5.13 -2.58 47.62
N THR A 41 5.25 -3.86 47.96
CA THR A 41 5.74 -4.89 47.04
C THR A 41 4.76 -5.15 45.89
N GLY A 42 3.45 -5.21 46.18
CA GLY A 42 2.41 -5.41 45.16
C GLY A 42 2.34 -4.30 44.13
N VAL A 43 2.61 -3.06 44.55
CA VAL A 43 2.61 -1.88 43.68
C VAL A 43 3.80 -1.88 42.74
N THR A 44 5.00 -2.13 43.29
CA THR A 44 6.24 -2.21 42.51
C THR A 44 6.13 -3.30 41.44
N LEU A 45 5.47 -4.42 41.75
CA LEU A 45 5.26 -5.50 40.79
C LEU A 45 4.37 -5.06 39.61
N GLY A 46 3.19 -4.47 39.85
CA GLY A 46 2.31 -4.06 38.75
C GLY A 46 2.80 -2.85 37.95
N ILE A 47 3.68 -2.02 38.52
CA ILE A 47 4.43 -1.01 37.73
C ILE A 47 5.43 -1.73 36.79
N GLY A 48 6.12 -2.76 37.26
CA GLY A 48 7.02 -3.58 36.44
C GLY A 48 6.30 -4.26 35.28
N GLU A 49 5.14 -4.88 35.54
CA GLU A 49 4.32 -5.51 34.50
C GLU A 49 3.83 -4.49 33.46
N SER A 50 3.46 -3.29 33.90
CA SER A 50 3.08 -2.18 33.02
C SER A 50 4.21 -1.78 32.06
N LEU A 51 5.44 -1.66 32.57
CA LEU A 51 6.60 -1.32 31.76
C LEU A 51 6.94 -2.42 30.74
N ILE A 52 6.83 -3.69 31.14
CA ILE A 52 7.04 -4.84 30.23
C ILE A 52 6.04 -4.82 29.07
N SER A 53 4.76 -4.53 29.35
CA SER A 53 3.72 -4.46 28.31
C SER A 53 4.01 -3.36 27.28
N THR A 54 4.56 -2.22 27.71
CA THR A 54 4.96 -1.14 26.80
C THR A 54 6.11 -1.56 25.91
N ALA A 55 7.14 -2.17 26.50
CA ALA A 55 8.31 -2.64 25.77
C ALA A 55 7.90 -3.65 24.69
N VAL A 56 7.02 -4.61 25.02
CA VAL A 56 6.49 -5.59 24.07
C VAL A 56 5.69 -4.91 22.96
N GLY A 57 4.80 -3.97 23.29
CA GLY A 57 4.01 -3.23 22.29
C GLY A 57 4.87 -2.43 21.31
N LEU A 58 5.98 -1.85 21.78
CA LEU A 58 6.96 -1.16 20.93
C LEU A 58 7.78 -2.13 20.07
N VAL A 59 8.24 -3.25 20.62
CA VAL A 59 8.98 -4.27 19.86
C VAL A 59 8.13 -4.80 18.70
N VAL A 60 6.87 -5.15 18.96
CA VAL A 60 5.93 -5.62 17.92
C VAL A 60 5.68 -4.52 16.87
N ALA A 61 5.51 -3.26 17.29
CA ALA A 61 5.31 -2.14 16.37
C ALA A 61 6.53 -1.94 15.44
N ILE A 62 7.75 -2.00 15.98
CA ILE A 62 8.99 -1.84 15.21
C ILE A 62 9.14 -2.98 14.19
N ILE A 63 8.93 -4.23 14.61
CA ILE A 63 9.02 -5.40 13.72
C ILE A 63 8.00 -5.29 12.59
N SER A 64 6.74 -4.96 12.92
CA SER A 64 5.67 -4.81 11.93
C SER A 64 5.97 -3.69 10.92
N LEU A 65 6.50 -2.55 11.38
CA LEU A 65 6.92 -1.45 10.51
C LEU A 65 8.07 -1.86 9.58
N ALA A 66 9.07 -2.59 10.09
CA ALA A 66 10.17 -3.09 9.28
C ALA A 66 9.66 -4.02 8.17
N PHE A 67 8.73 -4.92 8.50
CA PHE A 67 8.13 -5.85 7.54
C PHE A 67 7.30 -5.12 6.49
N TYR A 68 6.50 -4.12 6.88
CA TYR A 68 5.73 -3.28 5.97
C TYR A 68 6.63 -2.56 4.96
N ARG A 69 7.69 -1.92 5.45
CA ARG A 69 8.67 -1.21 4.60
C ARG A 69 9.33 -2.16 3.61
N LEU A 70 9.70 -3.37 4.05
CA LEU A 70 10.33 -4.37 3.21
C LEU A 70 9.36 -4.85 2.11
N PHE A 71 8.11 -5.17 2.47
CA PHE A 71 7.09 -5.60 1.51
C PHE A 71 6.77 -4.51 0.48
N GLN A 72 6.68 -3.26 0.91
CA GLN A 72 6.47 -2.12 0.02
C GLN A 72 7.63 -1.94 -0.95
N ALA A 73 8.88 -2.10 -0.49
CA ALA A 73 10.06 -2.03 -1.35
C ALA A 73 10.07 -3.14 -2.42
N PHE A 74 9.67 -4.37 -2.04
CA PHE A 74 9.50 -5.47 -2.99
C PHE A 74 8.39 -5.20 -4.02
N TRP A 75 7.24 -4.67 -3.60
CA TRP A 75 6.14 -4.31 -4.49
C TRP A 75 6.50 -3.19 -5.47
N PHE A 76 7.18 -2.16 -4.98
CA PHE A 76 7.59 -1.02 -5.79
C PHE A 76 8.52 -1.44 -6.94
N ASN A 77 9.36 -2.47 -6.73
CA ASN A 77 10.21 -3.01 -7.78
C ASN A 77 9.42 -3.55 -8.97
N ARG A 78 8.24 -4.13 -8.75
CA ARG A 78 7.37 -4.61 -9.85
C ARG A 78 6.70 -3.46 -10.59
N VAL A 79 6.21 -2.46 -9.86
CA VAL A 79 5.58 -1.26 -10.44
C VAL A 79 6.59 -0.44 -11.27
N ARG A 80 7.87 -0.40 -10.86
CA ARG A 80 8.92 0.29 -11.63
C ARG A 80 9.12 -0.29 -13.03
N VAL A 81 9.00 -1.60 -13.20
CA VAL A 81 9.10 -2.25 -14.52
C VAL A 81 7.91 -1.85 -15.40
N PHE A 82 6.71 -1.87 -14.84
CA PHE A 82 5.50 -1.46 -15.56
C PHE A 82 5.51 0.02 -15.96
N ARG A 83 5.95 0.92 -15.06
CA ARG A 83 6.14 2.35 -15.37
C ARG A 83 7.12 2.56 -16.52
N LYS A 84 8.20 1.80 -16.57
CA LYS A 84 9.16 1.89 -17.69
C LYS A 84 8.55 1.42 -19.01
N ALA A 85 7.81 0.31 -19.00
CA ALA A 85 7.13 -0.20 -20.19
C ALA A 85 6.07 0.79 -20.71
N GLY A 86 5.26 1.37 -19.82
CA GLY A 86 4.27 2.39 -20.19
C GLY A 86 4.90 3.66 -20.74
N SER A 87 6.02 4.11 -20.17
CA SER A 87 6.75 5.29 -20.68
C SER A 87 7.30 5.08 -22.10
N GLN A 88 7.82 3.90 -22.40
CA GLN A 88 8.30 3.60 -23.76
C GLN A 88 7.14 3.53 -24.76
N LEU A 89 5.99 2.97 -24.34
CA LEU A 89 4.80 2.94 -25.17
C LEU A 89 4.28 4.36 -25.49
N GLU A 90 4.33 5.28 -24.52
CA GLU A 90 3.94 6.68 -24.74
C GLU A 90 4.82 7.36 -25.79
N VAL A 91 6.15 7.13 -25.74
CA VAL A 91 7.08 7.71 -26.73
C VAL A 91 6.77 7.20 -28.13
N ILE A 92 6.57 5.88 -28.29
CA ILE A 92 6.23 5.27 -29.58
C ILE A 92 4.89 5.79 -30.09
N TYR A 93 3.88 5.90 -29.21
CA TYR A 93 2.56 6.41 -29.58
C TYR A 93 2.62 7.87 -30.02
N ARG A 94 3.34 8.73 -29.28
CA ARG A 94 3.51 10.14 -29.63
C ARG A 94 4.27 10.34 -30.94
N GLN A 95 5.29 9.52 -31.20
CA GLN A 95 6.07 9.60 -32.43
C GLN A 95 5.20 9.29 -33.67
N ARG A 96 4.44 8.19 -33.64
CA ARG A 96 3.47 7.82 -34.68
C ARG A 96 2.43 8.91 -34.95
N TRP A 97 1.85 9.47 -33.89
CA TRP A 97 0.85 10.54 -34.03
C TRP A 97 1.44 11.82 -34.63
N SER A 98 2.70 12.15 -34.29
CA SER A 98 3.38 13.30 -34.89
C SER A 98 3.71 13.10 -36.37
N GLU A 99 4.03 11.87 -36.80
CA GLU A 99 4.28 11.53 -38.21
C GLU A 99 3.01 11.61 -39.06
N GLU A 100 1.86 11.19 -38.53
CA GLU A 100 0.56 11.34 -39.24
C GLU A 100 0.19 12.82 -39.44
N GLN A 101 0.48 13.72 -38.49
CA GLN A 101 0.24 15.16 -38.69
C GLN A 101 1.28 15.83 -39.59
N ASN A 102 2.54 15.37 -39.58
CA ASN A 102 3.60 15.94 -40.42
C ASN A 102 3.50 15.47 -41.89
N ASN A 103 2.96 14.26 -42.12
CA ASN A 103 2.71 13.72 -43.46
C ASN A 103 1.29 14.03 -43.99
N ALA A 104 0.37 14.48 -43.13
CA ALA A 104 -0.87 15.12 -43.53
C ALA A 104 -0.61 16.58 -43.92
N GLU A 105 0.12 16.76 -45.02
CA GLU A 105 0.07 18.03 -45.74
C GLU A 105 -1.40 18.28 -46.15
N PRO A 106 -1.96 19.49 -45.96
CA PRO A 106 -3.36 19.75 -46.30
C PRO A 106 -3.59 19.43 -47.78
N PRO A 107 -4.73 18.81 -48.14
CA PRO A 107 -5.00 18.45 -49.52
C PRO A 107 -4.92 19.71 -50.40
N LYS A 108 -4.03 19.68 -51.40
CA LYS A 108 -3.95 20.72 -52.43
C LYS A 108 -5.32 20.80 -53.11
N ALA A 109 -5.92 21.98 -53.11
CA ALA A 109 -7.34 22.24 -53.38
C ALA A 109 -7.78 22.06 -54.85
N ASN A 110 -7.18 21.16 -55.62
CA ASN A 110 -7.34 21.16 -57.08
C ASN A 110 -7.09 19.81 -57.75
N GLU A 111 -7.66 18.72 -57.23
CA GLU A 111 -7.95 17.53 -58.03
C GLU A 111 -9.38 17.03 -57.77
N PRO A 112 -10.20 16.82 -58.82
CA PRO A 112 -11.58 16.39 -58.66
C PRO A 112 -11.63 14.94 -58.18
N VAL A 113 -12.40 14.71 -57.11
CA VAL A 113 -12.66 13.40 -56.50
C VAL A 113 -13.32 12.48 -57.54
N THR A 114 -12.53 11.67 -58.22
CA THR A 114 -13.04 10.54 -59.01
C THR A 114 -13.05 9.31 -58.11
N ALA A 115 -14.25 8.99 -57.62
CA ALA A 115 -14.50 7.82 -56.80
C ALA A 115 -14.19 6.55 -57.60
N LYS A 116 -13.20 5.78 -57.14
CA LYS A 116 -13.00 4.39 -57.55
C LYS A 116 -13.36 3.52 -56.36
N MET A 117 -14.63 3.09 -56.31
CA MET A 117 -15.03 1.91 -55.55
C MET A 117 -14.43 0.70 -56.26
N ASP A 118 -13.50 0.01 -55.61
CA ASP A 118 -12.99 -1.29 -56.02
C ASP A 118 -13.15 -2.30 -54.86
N PRO A 119 -13.34 -3.59 -55.15
CA PRO A 119 -14.41 -4.40 -54.56
C PRO A 119 -13.93 -5.25 -53.37
N LEU A 120 -14.80 -5.44 -52.38
CA LEU A 120 -14.57 -6.40 -51.30
C LEU A 120 -14.49 -7.83 -51.86
N GLU A 121 -13.30 -8.42 -51.74
CA GLU A 121 -13.01 -9.80 -52.08
C GLU A 121 -13.38 -10.77 -50.93
N THR A 122 -14.13 -11.82 -51.31
CA THR A 122 -14.18 -13.20 -50.76
C THR A 122 -14.99 -13.45 -49.47
N PRO A 123 -15.66 -14.62 -49.28
CA PRO A 123 -15.16 -15.97 -49.61
C PRO A 123 -16.12 -16.98 -50.26
N LYS A 124 -15.51 -17.96 -50.94
CA LYS A 124 -16.13 -19.17 -51.50
C LYS A 124 -16.92 -19.95 -50.45
N LYS A 125 -18.16 -20.36 -50.77
CA LYS A 125 -18.80 -21.59 -50.23
C LYS A 125 -19.79 -22.22 -51.22
N GLU A 126 -19.46 -23.48 -51.54
CA GLU A 126 -20.32 -24.65 -51.70
C GLU A 126 -21.23 -24.81 -52.93
N LEU A 127 -20.72 -25.70 -53.77
CA LEU A 127 -21.31 -26.66 -54.71
C LEU A 127 -22.73 -27.19 -54.39
N SER A 128 -23.68 -27.01 -55.32
CA SER A 128 -24.56 -28.07 -55.90
C SER A 128 -25.47 -27.47 -56.97
#